data_AF-A0A5B1CS83-F1
#
_entry.id   AF-A0A5B1CS83-F1
#
_cell.length_a   1.000
_cell.length_b   1.000
_cell.length_c   1.000
_cell.angle_alpha   90.00
_cell.angle_beta   90.00
_cell.angle_gamma   90.00
#
_symmetry.space_group_name_H-M   'P 1'
#
loop_
_entity.id
_entity.type
_entity.pdbx_description
1 polymer ?
#
loop_
_entity_poly.entity_id
_entity_poly.type
_entity_poly.pdbx_seq_one_letter_code
_entity_poly.pdbx_strand_id
1 'polypeptide(L)'
;MNETLSPQQLAELSWGDAWFLGFRWLNDDSSDAAPSLLLHLALPRFPTLNLHCEWISRFVVDLDYANLSGGMPAWDVTFTKRESENWGIEVDLRPRGLISLDCGNFGLVPVA
;
A
#
# COMPACT_ATOMS: atom_id res chain seq x y z
N MET A 1 7.01 -19.12 1.64
CA MET A 1 5.82 -19.35 2.47
C MET A 1 4.92 -18.15 2.25
N ASN A 2 3.75 -18.34 1.64
CA ASN A 2 2.74 -17.29 1.47
C ASN A 2 1.91 -17.24 2.74
N GLU A 3 2.36 -16.47 3.73
CA GLU A 3 1.54 -16.18 4.90
C GLU A 3 0.72 -14.92 4.60
N THR A 4 -0.57 -15.12 4.31
CA THR A 4 -1.54 -14.02 4.25
C THR A 4 -1.80 -13.57 5.69
N LEU A 5 -1.20 -12.44 6.09
CA LEU A 5 -1.47 -11.84 7.40
C LEU A 5 -2.91 -11.31 7.44
N SER A 6 -3.56 -11.44 8.60
CA SER A 6 -4.89 -10.87 8.81
C SER A 6 -4.85 -9.33 8.80
N PRO A 7 -5.97 -8.65 8.51
CA PRO A 7 -6.06 -7.19 8.58
C PRO A 7 -5.56 -6.59 9.91
N GLN A 8 -5.85 -7.23 11.05
CA GLN A 8 -5.32 -6.80 12.34
C GLN A 8 -3.80 -6.98 12.44
N GLN A 9 -3.28 -8.13 11.99
CA GLN A 9 -1.83 -8.38 12.00
C GLN A 9 -1.07 -7.38 11.11
N LEU A 10 -1.68 -6.93 10.01
CA LEU A 10 -1.11 -5.93 9.12
C LEU A 10 -1.06 -4.54 9.75
N ALA A 11 -2.12 -4.15 10.47
CA ALA A 11 -2.15 -2.90 11.22
C ALA A 11 -1.16 -2.89 12.40
N GLU A 12 -0.82 -4.07 12.94
CA GLU A 12 0.13 -4.25 14.05
C GLU A 12 1.60 -4.35 13.59
N LEU A 13 1.87 -4.52 12.29
CA LEU A 13 3.22 -4.48 11.78
C LEU A 13 3.80 -3.08 11.97
N SER A 14 5.06 -3.01 12.42
CA SER A 14 5.79 -1.75 12.46
C SER A 14 6.28 -1.42 11.06
N TRP A 15 5.54 -0.56 10.36
CA TRP A 15 5.85 -0.08 9.01
C TRP A 15 6.84 1.09 8.99
N GLY A 16 7.36 1.48 10.16
CA GLY A 16 8.43 2.46 10.26
C GLY A 16 9.61 2.04 9.38
N ASP A 17 10.10 2.98 8.60
CA ASP A 17 11.18 2.82 7.61
C ASP A 17 10.82 1.95 6.39
N ALA A 18 9.54 1.82 6.03
CA ALA A 18 9.16 1.25 4.73
C ALA A 18 9.64 2.13 3.57
N TRP A 19 9.97 1.55 2.42
CA TRP A 19 10.33 2.28 1.21
C TRP A 19 9.23 2.09 0.19
N PHE A 20 8.64 3.20 -0.25
CA PHE A 20 7.69 3.20 -1.34
C PHE A 20 8.44 3.12 -2.68
N LEU A 21 8.19 2.05 -3.42
CA LEU A 21 8.85 1.75 -4.69
C LEU A 21 7.97 2.06 -5.90
N GLY A 22 6.65 2.08 -5.73
CA GLY A 22 5.70 2.36 -6.80
C GLY A 22 4.33 1.73 -6.56
N PHE A 23 3.45 1.87 -7.53
CA PHE A 23 2.15 1.20 -7.53
C PHE A 23 1.82 0.66 -8.92
N ARG A 24 0.95 -0.35 -8.98
CA ARG A 24 0.45 -0.92 -10.24
C ARG A 24 -1.03 -1.27 -10.12
N TRP A 25 -1.82 -0.82 -11.10
CA TRP A 25 -3.19 -1.30 -11.27
C TRP A 25 -3.19 -2.73 -11.81
N LEU A 26 -3.91 -3.61 -11.15
CA LEU A 26 -4.26 -4.93 -11.64
C LEU A 26 -5.68 -4.83 -12.18
N ASN A 27 -5.77 -4.76 -13.50
CA ASN A 27 -6.99 -5.08 -14.21
C ASN A 27 -6.83 -6.53 -14.60
N ASP A 28 -7.55 -7.43 -13.94
CA ASP A 28 -7.69 -8.78 -14.46
C ASP A 28 -8.72 -8.70 -15.59
N ASP A 29 -8.34 -9.16 -16.78
CA ASP A 29 -9.19 -9.15 -17.98
C ASP A 29 -10.37 -10.16 -17.86
N SER A 30 -10.46 -10.89 -16.74
CA SER A 30 -11.63 -11.68 -16.38
C SER A 30 -12.77 -10.75 -15.91
N SER A 31 -13.97 -10.92 -16.47
CA SER A 31 -15.12 -10.02 -16.25
C SER A 31 -15.60 -9.93 -14.79
N ASP A 32 -15.10 -10.81 -13.93
CA ASP A 32 -15.62 -11.04 -12.58
C ASP A 32 -14.63 -10.59 -11.48
N ALA A 33 -13.41 -10.21 -11.85
CA ALA A 33 -12.42 -9.76 -10.89
C ALA A 33 -12.62 -8.28 -10.53
N ALA A 34 -12.57 -7.98 -9.23
CA ALA A 34 -12.64 -6.62 -8.75
C ALA A 34 -11.39 -5.83 -9.17
N PRO A 35 -11.53 -4.53 -9.51
CA PRO A 35 -10.38 -3.68 -9.77
C PRO A 35 -9.50 -3.62 -8.53
N SER A 36 -8.19 -3.80 -8.70
CA SER A 36 -7.25 -3.80 -7.59
C SER A 36 -5.95 -3.05 -7.88
N LEU A 37 -5.27 -2.62 -6.81
CA LEU A 37 -3.98 -1.94 -6.86
C LEU A 37 -2.99 -2.71 -6.00
N LEU A 38 -1.76 -2.81 -6.51
CA LEU A 38 -0.61 -3.19 -5.70
C LEU A 38 0.17 -1.93 -5.34
N LEU A 39 0.43 -1.72 -4.05
CA LEU A 39 1.52 -0.83 -3.62
C LEU A 39 2.78 -1.67 -3.40
N HIS A 40 3.85 -1.29 -4.09
CA HIS A 40 5.16 -1.92 -3.97
C HIS A 40 5.93 -1.24 -2.84
N LEU A 41 6.18 -2.01 -1.78
CA LEU A 41 6.86 -1.55 -0.58
C LEU A 41 8.10 -2.42 -0.32
N ALA A 42 9.09 -1.87 0.36
CA ALA A 42 10.17 -2.65 0.96
C ALA A 42 10.27 -2.31 2.45
N LEU A 43 10.53 -3.29 3.30
CA LEU A 43 10.77 -3.07 4.73
C LEU A 43 12.23 -3.45 5.04
N PRO A 44 12.85 -2.90 6.11
CA PRO A 44 14.23 -3.24 6.45
C PRO A 44 14.50 -4.74 6.60
N ARG A 45 13.47 -5.53 6.96
CA ARG A 45 13.55 -7.00 7.13
C ARG A 45 12.92 -7.80 6.00
N PHE A 46 12.24 -7.16 5.05
CA PHE A 46 11.56 -7.82 3.93
C PHE A 46 11.92 -7.09 2.64
N PRO A 47 12.70 -7.73 1.73
CA PRO A 47 13.34 -7.05 0.62
C PRO A 47 12.35 -6.34 -0.30
N THR A 48 11.18 -6.95 -0.53
CA THR A 48 10.05 -6.36 -1.22
C THR A 48 8.76 -7.09 -0.84
N LEU A 49 7.66 -6.35 -0.76
CA LEU A 49 6.30 -6.83 -0.49
C LEU A 49 5.29 -6.00 -1.27
N ASN A 50 4.19 -6.64 -1.64
CA ASN A 50 3.08 -5.96 -2.28
C ASN A 50 1.90 -5.88 -1.32
N LEU A 51 1.43 -4.67 -1.06
CA LEU A 51 0.13 -4.46 -0.45
C LEU A 51 -0.92 -4.51 -1.56
N HIS A 52 -1.70 -5.59 -1.60
CA HIS A 52 -2.79 -5.77 -2.55
C HIS A 52 -4.06 -5.21 -1.96
N CYS A 53 -4.70 -4.31 -2.70
CA CYS A 53 -5.94 -3.66 -2.33
C CYS A 53 -7.00 -3.85 -3.42
N GLU A 54 -8.15 -4.41 -3.07
CA GLU A 54 -9.32 -4.54 -3.94
C GLU A 54 -10.35 -3.44 -3.65
N TRP A 55 -11.08 -3.01 -4.69
CA TRP A 55 -12.14 -2.01 -4.60
C TRP A 55 -11.66 -0.67 -4.04
N ILE A 56 -10.85 0.03 -4.83
CA ILE A 56 -10.27 1.30 -4.40
C ILE A 56 -11.19 2.46 -4.69
N SER A 57 -11.65 3.08 -3.62
CA SER A 57 -12.31 4.38 -3.67
C SER A 57 -11.34 5.40 -3.09
N ARG A 58 -11.05 6.50 -3.79
CA ARG A 58 -10.21 7.62 -3.29
C ARG A 58 -8.69 7.38 -3.25
N PHE A 59 -8.09 6.98 -4.37
CA PHE A 59 -6.62 7.04 -4.52
C PHE A 59 -6.13 8.47 -4.76
N VAL A 60 -5.33 9.00 -3.84
CA VAL A 60 -4.73 10.34 -3.92
C VAL A 60 -3.23 10.24 -3.71
N VAL A 61 -2.47 10.87 -4.60
CA VAL A 61 -1.01 10.95 -4.56
C VAL A 61 -0.62 12.42 -4.64
N ASP A 62 -0.12 12.97 -3.53
CA ASP A 62 0.41 14.33 -3.47
C ASP A 62 1.91 14.25 -3.22
N LEU A 63 2.71 14.53 -4.26
CA LEU A 63 4.16 14.35 -4.27
C LEU A 63 4.86 15.58 -4.84
N ASP A 64 5.89 16.05 -4.14
CA ASP A 64 6.81 17.06 -4.65
C ASP A 64 7.88 16.40 -5.54
N TYR A 65 7.59 16.36 -6.85
CA TYR A 65 8.45 15.76 -7.86
C TYR A 65 9.76 16.52 -8.12
N ALA A 66 9.88 17.78 -7.67
CA ALA A 66 11.04 18.62 -7.99
C ALA A 66 12.35 18.10 -7.35
N ASN A 67 12.25 17.22 -6.36
CA ASN A 67 13.39 16.68 -5.60
C ASN A 67 13.51 15.14 -5.68
N LEU A 68 12.89 14.50 -6.69
CA LEU A 68 12.81 13.02 -6.75
C LEU A 68 13.87 12.39 -7.66
N SER A 69 14.77 11.61 -7.06
CA SER A 69 15.53 10.57 -7.75
C SER A 69 15.66 9.34 -6.83
N GLY A 70 15.23 8.16 -7.30
CA GLY A 70 15.19 6.91 -6.50
C GLY A 70 13.87 6.66 -5.74
N GLY A 71 13.77 5.51 -5.06
CA GLY A 71 12.62 5.15 -4.22
C GLY A 71 12.43 6.11 -3.05
N MET A 72 11.21 6.22 -2.52
CA MET A 72 10.88 7.18 -1.46
C MET A 72 10.84 6.49 -0.10
N PRO A 73 11.70 6.87 0.87
CA PRO A 73 11.54 6.38 2.23
C PRO A 73 10.21 6.92 2.77
N ALA A 74 9.36 6.00 3.20
CA ALA A 74 8.19 6.30 4.00
C ALA A 74 8.62 6.38 5.46
N TRP A 75 8.15 7.43 6.12
CA TRP A 75 8.33 7.60 7.55
C TRP A 75 7.35 6.74 8.34
N ASP A 76 6.16 6.56 7.77
CA ASP A 76 5.11 5.77 8.38
C ASP A 76 4.16 5.21 7.32
N VAL A 77 3.54 4.07 7.64
CA VAL A 77 2.38 3.55 6.91
C VAL A 77 1.28 3.27 7.92
N THR A 78 0.21 4.04 7.85
CA THR A 78 -0.92 3.95 8.79
C THR A 78 -2.09 3.22 8.15
N PHE A 79 -2.69 2.30 8.91
CA PHE A 79 -3.91 1.59 8.54
C PHE A 79 -5.02 2.00 9.50
N THR A 80 -6.09 2.58 8.97
CA THR A 80 -7.25 3.03 9.75
C THR A 80 -8.49 2.27 9.30
N LYS A 81 -9.15 1.54 10.20
CA LYS A 81 -10.45 0.93 9.89
C LYS A 81 -11.50 2.02 9.67
N ARG A 82 -12.17 2.01 8.52
CA ARG A 82 -13.27 2.91 8.13
C ARG A 82 -14.62 2.21 8.33
N GLU A 83 -15.71 2.94 8.08
CA GLU A 83 -17.05 2.37 8.05
C GLU A 83 -17.18 1.29 6.96
N SER A 84 -18.09 0.33 7.14
CA SER A 84 -18.41 -0.73 6.16
C SER A 84 -17.26 -1.68 5.80
N GLU A 85 -16.36 -1.99 6.75
CA GLU A 85 -15.20 -2.89 6.57
C GLU A 85 -14.09 -2.37 5.63
N ASN A 86 -14.18 -1.13 5.16
CA ASN A 86 -13.11 -0.50 4.39
C ASN A 86 -11.92 -0.10 5.29
N TRP A 87 -10.75 0.05 4.68
CA TRP A 87 -9.49 0.45 5.33
C TRP A 87 -8.89 1.66 4.64
N GLY A 88 -8.66 2.74 5.40
CA GLY A 88 -7.86 3.88 4.96
C GLY A 88 -6.39 3.55 5.13
N ILE A 89 -5.62 3.68 4.06
CA ILE A 89 -4.18 3.41 4.04
C ILE A 89 -3.47 4.71 3.67
N GLU A 90 -2.54 5.13 4.52
CA GLU A 90 -1.74 6.34 4.31
C GLU A 90 -0.26 6.00 4.37
N VAL A 91 0.49 6.35 3.31
CA VAL A 91 1.94 6.22 3.23
C VAL A 91 2.54 7.63 3.30
N ASP A 92 3.11 7.95 4.45
CA ASP A 92 3.70 9.25 4.73
C ASP A 92 5.15 9.31 4.22
N LEU A 93 5.39 10.20 3.26
CA LEU A 93 6.68 10.35 2.57
C LEU A 93 7.35 11.67 2.96
N ARG A 94 7.02 12.26 4.11
CA ARG A 94 7.51 13.58 4.55
C ARG A 94 9.03 13.78 4.33
N PRO A 95 9.48 15.01 4.05
CA PRO A 95 8.67 16.16 3.66
C PRO A 95 8.15 16.08 2.21
N ARG A 96 8.29 14.94 1.52
CA ARG A 96 8.11 14.83 0.05
C ARG A 96 6.67 14.63 -0.39
N GLY A 97 5.78 14.17 0.50
CA GLY A 97 4.38 14.01 0.16
C GLY A 97 3.64 12.94 0.96
N LEU A 98 2.48 12.55 0.44
CA LEU A 98 1.56 11.59 1.03
C LEU A 98 0.87 10.78 -0.08
N ILE A 99 0.71 9.48 0.15
CA ILE A 99 -0.21 8.63 -0.63
C ILE A 99 -1.34 8.22 0.31
N SER A 100 -2.59 8.38 -0.12
CA SER A 100 -3.77 8.01 0.65
C SER A 100 -4.75 7.23 -0.24
N LEU A 101 -5.32 6.16 0.28
CA LEU A 101 -6.36 5.38 -0.40
C LEU A 101 -7.34 4.74 0.57
N ASP A 102 -8.59 4.56 0.16
CA ASP A 102 -9.54 3.69 0.87
C ASP A 102 -9.67 2.36 0.11
N CYS A 103 -9.55 1.27 0.87
CA CYS A 103 -9.46 -0.09 0.39
C CYS A 103 -10.62 -0.94 0.92
N GLY A 104 -11.33 -1.67 0.05
CA GLY A 104 -12.38 -2.58 0.49
C GLY A 104 -11.82 -3.83 1.16
N ASN A 105 -10.93 -4.53 0.45
CA ASN A 105 -10.21 -5.70 0.96
C ASN A 105 -8.71 -5.52 0.75
N PHE A 106 -7.88 -5.87 1.73
CA PHE A 106 -6.43 -5.81 1.56
C PHE A 106 -5.70 -7.05 2.08
N GLY A 107 -4.52 -7.31 1.53
CA GLY A 107 -3.63 -8.39 1.93
C GLY A 107 -2.19 -8.17 1.47
N LEU A 108 -1.25 -8.97 2.01
CA LEU A 108 0.12 -9.00 1.51
C LEU A 108 0.31 -10.14 0.52
N VAL A 109 0.91 -9.81 -0.62
CA VAL A 109 1.36 -10.80 -1.59
C VAL A 109 2.88 -10.68 -1.79
N PRO A 110 3.60 -11.80 -1.92
CA PRO A 110 5.01 -11.75 -2.27
C PRO A 110 5.23 -11.07 -3.61
N VAL A 111 6.42 -10.50 -3.80
CA VAL A 111 6.86 -10.05 -5.12
C VAL A 111 7.31 -11.28 -5.91
N ALA A 112 6.65 -11.49 -7.06
CA ALA A 112 7.01 -12.53 -8.04
C ALA A 112 8.19 -12.10 -8.91
#